data_AF-B1M9P8-F1
#
_entry.id   AF-B1M9P8-F1
#
_cell.length_a   1.000
_cell.length_b   1.000
_cell.length_c   1.000
_cell.angle_alpha   90.00
_cell.angle_beta   90.00
_cell.angle_gamma   90.00
#
_symmetry.space_group_name_H-M   'P 1'
#
loop_
_entity.id
_entity.type
_entity.pdbx_description
1 polymer ?
#
loop_
_entity_poly.entity_id
_entity_poly.type
_entity_poly.pdbx_seq_one_letter_code
_entity_poly.pdbx_strand_id
1 'polypeptide(L)'
;MPGLAEGGELRARIEAVFPTYRDVLLSSDTVAIIWIDPRDCAAADLDARLAKVEAVLDRKVTLRAASEDFRLISAYRHPEVVTTRQLKQVFPSLTVRGNKIGENVEVLVVGAADFNAADSAEKRRKAAAIVGRPVELRLQP
;
A
#
# COMPACT_ATOMS: atom_id res chain seq x y z
N MET A 1 12.87 21.37 8.37
CA MET A 1 11.82 20.94 7.42
C MET A 1 10.94 19.91 8.11
N PRO A 2 9.82 20.31 8.74
CA PRO A 2 8.85 19.36 9.28
C PRO A 2 7.93 18.91 8.15
N GLY A 3 7.70 17.60 8.00
CA GLY A 3 6.89 17.07 6.89
C GLY A 3 7.12 15.58 6.57
N LEU A 4 8.11 14.94 7.18
CA LEU A 4 8.38 13.50 7.00
C LEU A 4 7.80 12.61 8.10
N ALA A 5 7.52 13.13 9.30
CA ALA A 5 6.97 12.36 10.42
C ALA A 5 5.42 12.26 10.40
N GLU A 6 4.73 13.36 10.05
CA GLU A 6 3.27 13.47 10.15
C GLU A 6 2.52 12.49 9.25
N GLY A 7 3.05 12.20 8.06
CA GLY A 7 2.43 11.24 7.14
C GLY A 7 2.54 9.78 7.63
N GLY A 8 3.59 9.44 8.37
CA GLY A 8 3.76 8.10 8.95
C GLY A 8 2.90 7.91 10.20
N GLU A 9 2.86 8.94 11.06
CA GLU A 9 2.06 8.94 12.28
C GLU A 9 0.55 8.93 11.97
N LEU A 10 0.11 9.77 11.04
CA LEU A 10 -1.29 9.78 10.60
C LEU A 10 -1.73 8.42 10.05
N ARG A 11 -0.89 7.80 9.21
CA ARG A 11 -1.16 6.45 8.68
C ARG A 11 -1.27 5.42 9.79
N ALA A 12 -0.34 5.43 10.76
CA ALA A 12 -0.38 4.52 11.90
C ALA A 12 -1.66 4.70 12.74
N ARG A 13 -2.13 5.94 12.91
CA ARG A 13 -3.38 6.24 13.63
C ARG A 13 -4.61 5.73 12.89
N ILE A 14 -4.66 5.85 11.56
CA ILE A 14 -5.75 5.29 10.75
C ILE A 14 -5.70 3.76 10.80
N GLU A 15 -4.51 3.17 10.65
CA GLU A 15 -4.31 1.71 10.70
C GLU A 15 -4.69 1.09 12.04
N ALA A 16 -4.52 1.82 13.15
CA ALA A 16 -4.98 1.39 14.47
C ALA A 16 -6.52 1.27 14.57
N VAL A 17 -7.26 1.96 13.70
CA VAL A 17 -8.74 1.92 13.67
C VAL A 17 -9.25 0.99 12.56
N PHE A 18 -8.65 1.07 11.38
CA PHE A 18 -8.90 0.17 10.26
C PHE A 18 -7.61 -0.55 9.89
N PRO A 19 -7.36 -1.76 10.43
CA PRO A 19 -6.16 -2.52 10.09
C PRO A 19 -6.02 -2.79 8.59
N THR A 20 -7.15 -2.91 7.89
CA THR A 20 -7.18 -3.10 6.43
C THR A 20 -7.15 -1.81 5.62
N TYR A 21 -6.93 -0.67 6.27
CA TYR A 21 -6.65 0.61 5.62
C TYR A 21 -5.66 0.46 4.47
N ARG A 22 -5.92 1.09 3.33
CA ARG A 22 -5.07 0.97 2.14
C ARG A 22 -4.47 2.28 1.70
N ASP A 23 -5.33 3.24 1.47
CA ASP A 23 -4.97 4.56 1.02
C ASP A 23 -5.99 5.59 1.51
N VAL A 24 -5.53 6.84 1.62
CA VAL A 24 -6.34 8.00 1.97
C VAL A 24 -6.16 9.05 0.89
N LEU A 25 -7.28 9.43 0.29
CA LEU A 25 -7.33 10.58 -0.61
C LEU A 25 -8.01 11.72 0.13
N LEU A 26 -7.27 12.81 0.36
CA LEU A 26 -7.84 14.06 0.82
C LEU A 26 -8.54 14.72 -0.38
N SER A 27 -9.86 14.53 -0.47
CA SER A 27 -10.67 15.04 -1.59
C SER A 27 -10.90 16.54 -1.49
N SER A 28 -11.00 17.07 -0.27
CA SER A 28 -11.10 18.50 0.03
C SER A 28 -10.54 18.81 1.42
N ASP A 29 -10.63 20.07 1.82
CA ASP A 29 -10.39 20.52 3.19
C ASP A 29 -11.34 19.87 4.21
N THR A 30 -12.51 19.41 3.76
CA THR A 30 -13.62 18.91 4.59
C THR A 30 -13.92 17.42 4.39
N VAL A 31 -13.43 16.80 3.32
CA VAL A 31 -13.75 15.41 2.95
C VAL A 31 -12.49 14.59 2.63
N ALA A 32 -12.46 13.36 3.15
CA ALA A 32 -11.48 12.35 2.82
C ALA A 32 -12.15 11.04 2.37
N ILE A 33 -11.50 10.33 1.45
CA ILE A 33 -11.89 8.99 1.01
C ILE A 33 -10.86 8.01 1.54
N ILE A 34 -11.32 6.94 2.18
CA ILE A 34 -10.47 5.88 2.71
C ILE A 34 -10.86 4.55 2.05
N TRP A 35 -9.89 3.86 1.48
CA TRP A 35 -10.08 2.51 0.96
C TRP A 35 -9.73 1.47 2.02
N ILE A 36 -10.64 0.53 2.26
CA ILE A 36 -10.52 -0.56 3.25
C ILE A 36 -11.05 -1.89 2.66
N ASP A 37 -10.79 -3.00 3.35
CA ASP A 37 -11.36 -4.30 2.97
C ASP A 37 -12.89 -4.32 3.12
N PRO A 38 -13.64 -5.00 2.21
CA PRO A 38 -15.08 -5.17 2.31
C PRO A 38 -15.54 -5.74 3.66
N ARG A 39 -14.73 -6.58 4.32
CA ARG A 39 -15.03 -7.13 5.64
C ARG A 39 -15.05 -6.04 6.72
N ASP A 40 -14.12 -5.09 6.65
CA ASP A 40 -14.12 -3.95 7.58
C ASP A 40 -15.29 -3.00 7.29
N CYS A 41 -15.71 -2.85 6.03
CA CYS A 41 -16.94 -2.12 5.68
C CYS A 41 -18.22 -2.78 6.23
N ALA A 42 -18.17 -4.05 6.64
CA ALA A 42 -19.33 -4.78 7.18
C ALA A 42 -19.23 -4.99 8.71
N ALA A 43 -18.24 -4.38 9.37
CA ALA A 43 -18.04 -4.53 10.80
C ALA A 43 -19.18 -3.91 11.61
N ALA A 44 -19.62 -4.58 12.69
CA ALA A 44 -20.72 -4.09 13.53
C ALA A 44 -20.39 -2.77 14.27
N ASP A 45 -19.11 -2.47 14.46
CA ASP A 45 -18.60 -1.27 15.10
C ASP A 45 -18.12 -0.20 14.09
N LEU A 46 -18.53 -0.32 12.81
CA LEU A 46 -18.10 0.56 11.72
C LEU A 46 -18.30 2.05 12.03
N ASP A 47 -19.48 2.43 12.53
CA ASP A 47 -19.80 3.84 12.82
C ASP A 47 -18.89 4.42 13.91
N ALA A 48 -18.56 3.62 14.92
CA ALA A 48 -17.65 4.02 15.99
C ALA A 48 -16.20 4.15 15.47
N ARG A 49 -15.78 3.27 14.56
CA ARG A 49 -14.48 3.36 13.89
C ARG A 49 -14.41 4.57 12.96
N LEU A 50 -15.47 4.81 12.19
CA LEU A 50 -15.58 5.95 11.29
C LEU A 50 -15.43 7.27 12.07
N ALA A 51 -16.18 7.44 13.16
CA ALA A 51 -16.11 8.64 14.00
C ALA A 51 -14.69 8.90 14.56
N LYS A 52 -13.96 7.85 14.94
CA LYS A 52 -12.56 7.98 15.38
C LYS A 52 -11.65 8.49 14.27
N VAL A 53 -11.81 7.99 13.04
CA VAL A 53 -10.98 8.42 11.92
C VAL A 53 -11.35 9.81 11.43
N GLU A 54 -12.63 10.19 11.44
CA GLU A 54 -13.06 11.56 11.18
C GLU A 54 -12.41 12.55 12.15
N ALA A 55 -12.33 12.22 13.44
CA ALA A 55 -11.65 13.04 14.44
C ALA A 55 -10.13 13.11 14.24
N VAL A 56 -9.50 12.05 13.73
CA VAL A 56 -8.06 12.03 13.42
C VAL A 56 -7.74 12.89 12.19
N LEU A 57 -8.63 12.88 11.19
CA LEU A 57 -8.44 13.61 9.92
C LEU A 57 -9.02 15.03 9.93
N ASP A 58 -9.79 15.38 10.95
CA ASP A 58 -10.58 16.62 11.03
C ASP A 58 -11.45 16.85 9.78
N ARG A 59 -12.01 15.75 9.25
CA ARG A 59 -12.73 15.69 7.97
C ARG A 59 -13.84 14.65 8.03
N LYS A 60 -14.87 14.84 7.21
CA LYS A 60 -15.84 13.79 6.93
C LYS A 60 -15.22 12.70 6.07
N VAL A 61 -15.46 11.44 6.44
CA VAL A 61 -14.81 10.30 5.81
C VAL A 61 -15.83 9.48 5.02
N THR A 62 -15.51 9.20 3.76
CA THR A 62 -16.22 8.21 2.95
C THR A 62 -15.38 6.95 2.85
N LEU A 63 -15.93 5.82 3.28
CA LEU A 63 -15.28 4.51 3.14
C LEU A 63 -15.58 3.93 1.76
N ARG A 64 -14.55 3.39 1.10
CA ARG A 64 -14.68 2.60 -0.13
C ARG A 64 -14.13 1.20 0.08
N ALA A 65 -14.91 0.21 -0.31
CA ALA A 65 -14.45 -1.17 -0.35
C ALA A 65 -13.47 -1.35 -1.50
N ALA A 66 -12.36 -2.02 -1.23
CA ALA A 66 -11.35 -2.37 -2.23
C ALA A 66 -11.01 -3.87 -2.10
N SER A 67 -10.66 -4.56 -3.18
CA SER A 67 -10.45 -6.02 -3.16
C SER A 67 -8.98 -6.44 -3.05
N GLU A 68 -8.03 -5.53 -3.32
CA GLU A 68 -6.58 -5.69 -3.23
C GLU A 68 -6.00 -5.72 -1.80
N ASP A 69 -5.48 -6.83 -1.33
CA ASP A 69 -4.83 -6.98 -0.01
C ASP A 69 -3.46 -6.24 0.20
N PHE A 70 -3.13 -5.21 -0.58
CA PHE A 70 -1.86 -4.46 -0.43
C PHE A 70 -2.04 -2.94 -0.56
N ARG A 71 -1.12 -2.18 0.05
CA ARG A 71 -1.06 -0.70 0.00
C ARG A 71 -0.03 -0.24 -1.00
N LEU A 72 -0.33 0.77 -1.81
CA LEU A 72 0.61 1.29 -2.80
C LEU A 72 1.83 1.96 -2.14
N ILE A 73 3.02 1.62 -2.64
CA ILE A 73 4.26 2.32 -2.29
C ILE A 73 4.53 3.32 -3.43
N SER A 74 4.35 4.61 -3.14
CA SER A 74 4.59 5.66 -4.12
C SER A 74 6.08 5.77 -4.48
N ALA A 75 6.43 5.46 -5.72
CA ALA A 75 7.81 5.47 -6.22
C ALA A 75 8.42 6.88 -6.42
N TYR A 76 7.70 7.95 -6.06
CA TYR A 76 8.11 9.33 -6.35
C TYR A 76 8.98 9.98 -5.26
N ARG A 77 9.11 9.34 -4.09
CA ARG A 77 9.91 9.87 -2.96
C ARG A 77 11.25 9.15 -2.89
N HIS A 78 12.32 9.82 -2.49
CA HIS A 78 13.55 9.12 -2.06
C HIS A 78 13.32 8.52 -0.67
N PRO A 79 13.78 7.29 -0.38
CA PRO A 79 14.62 6.41 -1.21
C PRO A 79 13.88 5.57 -2.26
N GLU A 80 12.54 5.56 -2.27
CA GLU A 80 11.72 4.68 -3.12
C GLU A 80 12.00 4.78 -4.63
N VAL A 81 12.41 5.94 -5.14
CA VAL A 81 12.85 6.09 -6.54
C VAL A 81 14.03 5.15 -6.86
N VAL A 82 15.01 5.06 -5.95
CA VAL A 82 16.23 4.25 -6.15
C VAL A 82 15.86 2.78 -6.12
N THR A 83 15.11 2.36 -5.10
CA THR A 83 14.61 0.99 -4.96
C THR A 83 13.79 0.58 -6.18
N THR A 84 12.88 1.44 -6.65
CA THR A 84 12.08 1.18 -7.85
C THR A 84 12.95 1.04 -9.09
N ARG A 85 14.01 1.85 -9.24
CA ARG A 85 14.94 1.74 -10.37
C ARG A 85 15.71 0.41 -10.36
N GLN A 86 16.21 -0.01 -9.20
CA GLN A 86 16.90 -1.30 -9.03
C GLN A 86 15.96 -2.46 -9.32
N LEU A 87 14.72 -2.41 -8.81
CA LEU A 87 13.72 -3.44 -9.08
C LEU A 87 13.35 -3.52 -10.57
N LYS A 88 13.29 -2.39 -11.28
CA LYS A 88 13.08 -2.38 -12.74
C LYS A 88 14.22 -2.99 -13.54
N GLN A 89 15.44 -3.07 -13.00
CA GLN A 89 16.54 -3.80 -13.65
C GLN A 89 16.35 -5.32 -13.51
N VAL A 90 15.68 -5.78 -12.45
CA VAL A 90 15.36 -7.19 -12.20
C VAL A 90 14.07 -7.61 -12.92
N PHE A 91 13.06 -6.74 -12.88
CA PHE A 91 11.73 -6.91 -13.47
C PHE A 91 11.41 -5.70 -14.36
N PRO A 92 11.82 -5.70 -15.64
CA PRO A 92 11.59 -4.58 -16.55
C PRO A 92 10.11 -4.20 -16.71
N SER A 93 9.19 -5.16 -16.54
CA SER A 93 7.74 -4.94 -16.62
C SER A 93 7.09 -4.48 -15.31
N LEU A 94 7.86 -4.15 -14.28
CA LEU A 94 7.34 -3.66 -12.99
C LEU A 94 6.54 -2.35 -13.17
N THR A 95 5.26 -2.40 -12.85
CA THR A 95 4.34 -1.26 -12.92
C THR A 95 4.03 -0.70 -11.54
N VAL A 96 3.73 -1.57 -10.57
CA VAL A 96 3.28 -1.17 -9.23
C VAL A 96 4.09 -1.87 -8.14
N ARG A 97 4.39 -1.13 -7.08
CA ARG A 97 4.95 -1.64 -5.83
C ARG A 97 3.93 -1.44 -4.72
N GLY A 98 3.86 -2.39 -3.79
CA GLY A 98 2.97 -2.31 -2.65
C GLY A 98 3.47 -3.04 -1.41
N ASN A 99 2.91 -2.72 -0.25
CA ASN A 99 3.13 -3.46 0.98
C ASN A 99 1.89 -4.28 1.30
N LYS A 100 2.04 -5.59 1.48
CA LYS A 100 0.91 -6.47 1.80
C LYS A 100 0.33 -6.11 3.17
N ILE A 101 -0.99 -6.04 3.26
CA ILE A 101 -1.68 -5.66 4.49
C ILE A 101 -1.55 -6.80 5.50
N GLY A 102 -1.11 -6.49 6.71
CA GLY A 102 -0.95 -7.47 7.80
C GLY A 102 0.29 -8.38 7.68
N GLU A 103 1.09 -8.24 6.61
CA GLU A 103 2.30 -9.04 6.38
C GLU A 103 3.50 -8.14 6.08
N ASN A 104 4.71 -8.54 6.50
CA ASN A 104 5.94 -7.84 6.12
C ASN A 104 6.44 -8.31 4.75
N VAL A 105 5.61 -8.13 3.72
CA VAL A 105 5.87 -8.62 2.35
C VAL A 105 5.68 -7.49 1.36
N GLU A 106 6.66 -7.30 0.47
CA GLU A 106 6.53 -6.36 -0.63
C GLU A 106 5.90 -7.04 -1.85
N VAL A 107 4.81 -6.46 -2.36
CA VAL A 107 4.10 -6.92 -3.55
C VAL A 107 4.62 -6.15 -4.76
N LEU A 108 5.03 -6.88 -5.80
CA LEU A 108 5.45 -6.31 -7.08
C LEU A 108 4.47 -6.76 -8.17
N VAL A 109 3.78 -5.81 -8.79
CA VAL A 109 2.92 -6.09 -9.94
C VAL A 109 3.75 -6.00 -11.21
N VAL A 110 3.87 -7.12 -11.90
CA VAL A 110 4.71 -7.30 -13.09
C VAL A 110 3.90 -7.88 -14.24
N GLY A 111 4.40 -7.75 -15.47
CA GLY A 111 3.81 -8.38 -16.64
C GLY A 111 4.05 -9.90 -16.68
N ALA A 112 3.28 -10.60 -17.51
CA ALA A 112 3.34 -12.06 -17.65
C ALA A 112 4.72 -12.61 -18.03
N ALA A 113 5.51 -11.84 -18.79
CA ALA A 113 6.87 -12.24 -19.18
C ALA A 113 7.80 -12.38 -17.97
N ASP A 114 7.76 -11.43 -17.03
CA ASP A 114 8.56 -11.47 -15.82
C ASP A 114 8.00 -12.45 -14.78
N PHE A 115 6.68 -12.57 -14.72
CA PHE A 115 6.01 -13.51 -13.81
C PHE A 115 6.31 -14.97 -14.15
N ASN A 116 6.26 -15.32 -15.45
CA ASN A 116 6.46 -16.69 -15.94
C ASN A 116 7.91 -16.99 -16.35
N ALA A 117 8.85 -16.08 -16.11
CA ALA A 117 10.25 -16.29 -16.48
C ALA A 117 10.83 -17.52 -15.74
N ALA A 118 11.63 -18.32 -16.44
CA ALA A 118 12.27 -19.51 -15.85
C ALA A 118 13.19 -19.17 -14.66
N ASP A 119 13.73 -17.95 -14.63
CA ASP A 119 14.57 -17.41 -13.58
C ASP A 119 13.79 -16.60 -12.51
N SER A 120 12.45 -16.63 -12.53
CA SER A 120 11.58 -15.86 -11.63
C SER A 120 11.89 -16.07 -10.14
N ALA A 121 12.29 -17.28 -9.73
CA ALA A 121 12.70 -17.57 -8.36
C ALA A 121 14.01 -16.87 -7.97
N GLU A 122 14.97 -16.78 -8.89
CA GLU A 122 16.21 -16.04 -8.67
C GLU A 122 15.97 -14.52 -8.66
N LYS A 123 15.18 -14.02 -9.62
CA LYS A 123 14.77 -12.62 -9.67
C LYS A 123 14.04 -12.19 -8.39
N ARG A 124 13.13 -13.02 -7.86
CA ARG A 124 12.47 -12.76 -6.56
C ARG A 124 13.45 -12.67 -5.40
N ARG A 125 14.46 -13.55 -5.34
CA ARG A 125 15.51 -13.49 -4.31
C ARG A 125 16.35 -12.21 -4.42
N LYS A 126 16.72 -11.80 -5.64
CA LYS A 126 17.41 -10.53 -5.90
C LYS A 126 16.55 -9.33 -5.48
N ALA A 127 15.26 -9.33 -5.81
CA ALA A 127 14.33 -8.29 -5.39
C ALA A 127 14.17 -8.23 -3.87
N ALA A 128 14.03 -9.38 -3.19
CA ALA A 128 13.95 -9.44 -1.74
C ALA A 128 15.21 -8.85 -1.06
N ALA A 129 16.39 -9.08 -1.63
CA ALA A 129 17.63 -8.47 -1.15
C ALA A 129 17.67 -6.94 -1.36
N ILE A 130 17.09 -6.42 -2.45
CA ILE A 130 16.98 -4.98 -2.72
C ILE A 130 16.06 -4.30 -1.70
N VAL A 131 14.91 -4.91 -1.38
CA VAL A 131 13.89 -4.30 -0.51
C VAL A 131 14.07 -4.65 0.97
N GLY A 132 14.93 -5.63 1.30
CA GLY A 132 15.20 -6.08 2.66
C GLY A 132 14.08 -6.91 3.30
N ARG A 133 13.12 -7.42 2.51
CA ARG A 133 11.98 -8.22 2.97
C ARG A 133 11.48 -9.18 1.87
N PRO A 134 10.70 -10.22 2.20
CA PRO A 134 10.13 -11.11 1.20
C PRO A 134 9.33 -10.37 0.13
N VAL A 135 9.34 -10.92 -1.09
CA VAL A 135 8.69 -10.35 -2.27
C VAL A 135 7.65 -11.32 -2.84
N GLU A 136 6.44 -10.84 -3.03
CA GLU A 136 5.36 -11.53 -3.75
C GLU A 136 5.20 -10.89 -5.14
N LEU A 137 5.17 -11.71 -6.18
CA LEU A 137 4.87 -11.23 -7.53
C LEU A 137 3.37 -11.35 -7.80
N ARG A 138 2.81 -10.37 -8.49
CA ARG A 138 1.45 -10.42 -9.02
C ARG A 138 1.44 -10.06 -10.49
N LEU A 139 0.51 -10.67 -11.20
CA LEU A 139 0.22 -10.29 -12.57
C LEU A 139 -0.53 -8.97 -12.59
N GLN A 140 -0.15 -8.11 -13.53
CA GLN A 140 -0.97 -6.97 -13.91
C GLN A 140 -2.32 -7.49 -14.44
N PRO A 141 -3.47 -6.98 -13.94
CA PRO A 141 -4.77 -7.31 -14.50
C PRO A 141 -4.95 -6.76 -15.92
#